data_AF-A0A5C8M243-F1
#
_entry.id   AF-A0A5C8M243-F1
#
_cell.length_a   1.000
_cell.length_b   1.000
_cell.length_c   1.000
_cell.angle_alpha   90.00
_cell.angle_beta   90.00
_cell.angle_gamma   90.00
#
_symmetry.space_group_name_H-M   'P 1'
#
loop_
_entity.id
_entity.type
_entity.pdbx_description
1 polymer ?
#
loop_
_entity_poly.entity_id
_entity_poly.type
_entity_poly.pdbx_seq_one_letter_code
_entity_poly.pdbx_strand_id
1 'polypeptide(L)'
;MRNITALLTALALASAIPAGAAAAAQPIEFTSTIQSSLDKTMAGAGQSQANKINSQYNEFRMLQSQEQDWDVKINALHDRNEEALNTLNLQLKQVDSAKLDKLEADIAQTRERYKPLLSQYTALNKQIEAAKLLKSKDFSGLLRLQAAAMKIPVQLARLDIRTKEKALQTAKGTTTKTTKKTSHFSSGHPHG
;
A
#
# COMPACT_ATOMS: atom_id res chain seq x y z
N MET A 1 -36.36 39.79 -31.46
CA MET A 1 -37.24 38.97 -30.60
C MET A 1 -37.16 37.48 -30.93
N ARG A 2 -37.25 37.06 -32.21
CA ARG A 2 -37.15 35.65 -32.66
C ARG A 2 -35.84 34.92 -32.26
N ASN A 3 -34.73 35.64 -32.22
CA ASN A 3 -33.39 35.07 -31.96
C ASN A 3 -33.15 34.78 -30.46
N ILE A 4 -33.86 35.51 -29.58
CA ILE A 4 -33.78 35.34 -28.12
C ILE A 4 -34.60 34.12 -27.69
N THR A 5 -35.73 33.87 -28.36
CA THR A 5 -36.57 32.68 -28.14
C THR A 5 -35.87 31.40 -28.60
N ALA A 6 -35.06 31.46 -29.67
CA ALA A 6 -34.23 30.33 -30.12
C ALA A 6 -33.07 30.03 -29.14
N LEU A 7 -32.47 31.05 -28.54
CA LEU A 7 -31.40 30.90 -27.56
C LEU A 7 -31.93 30.34 -26.22
N LEU A 8 -33.12 30.76 -25.80
CA LEU A 8 -33.78 30.27 -24.59
C LEU A 8 -34.27 28.82 -24.73
N THR A 9 -34.71 28.41 -25.93
CA THR A 9 -35.13 27.03 -26.20
C THR A 9 -33.93 26.08 -26.29
N ALA A 10 -32.80 26.51 -26.83
CA ALA A 10 -31.55 25.73 -26.80
C ALA A 10 -31.00 25.55 -25.37
N LEU A 11 -31.12 26.58 -24.53
CA LEU A 11 -30.67 26.53 -23.14
C LEU A 11 -31.59 25.67 -22.24
N ALA A 12 -32.90 25.63 -22.55
CA ALA A 12 -33.87 24.79 -21.84
C ALA A 12 -33.75 23.29 -22.17
N LEU A 13 -33.20 22.93 -23.34
CA LEU A 13 -32.91 21.52 -23.68
C LEU A 13 -31.64 21.00 -22.99
N ALA A 14 -30.69 21.90 -22.65
CA ALA A 14 -29.43 21.51 -21.99
C ALA A 14 -29.59 21.20 -20.49
N SER A 15 -30.66 21.67 -19.84
CA SER A 15 -30.91 21.43 -18.40
C SER A 15 -31.75 20.18 -18.12
N ALA A 16 -32.21 19.47 -19.15
CA ALA A 16 -32.96 18.22 -19.04
C ALA A 16 -32.07 16.96 -19.03
N ILE A 17 -30.77 17.09 -18.81
CA ILE A 17 -29.87 15.95 -18.60
C ILE A 17 -29.93 15.59 -17.11
N PRO A 18 -30.52 14.43 -16.72
CA PRO A 18 -30.51 14.01 -15.34
C PRO A 18 -29.07 13.79 -14.87
N ALA A 19 -28.67 14.52 -13.82
CA ALA A 19 -27.35 14.45 -13.18
C ALA A 19 -27.08 13.12 -12.42
N GLY A 20 -27.72 12.01 -12.85
CA GLY A 20 -27.65 10.69 -12.22
C GLY A 20 -27.08 9.60 -13.12
N ALA A 21 -26.65 9.92 -14.34
CA ALA A 21 -25.99 8.98 -15.22
C ALA A 21 -24.60 9.51 -15.61
N ALA A 22 -23.64 9.39 -14.68
CA ALA A 22 -22.29 9.02 -15.08
C ALA A 22 -22.31 7.57 -15.58
N ALA A 23 -23.12 7.32 -16.62
CA ALA A 23 -22.99 6.13 -17.42
C ALA A 23 -21.65 6.28 -18.12
N ALA A 24 -20.83 5.22 -18.07
CA ALA A 24 -19.65 5.05 -18.89
C ALA A 24 -19.82 5.82 -20.19
N ALA A 25 -19.02 6.88 -20.37
CA ALA A 25 -19.03 7.67 -21.58
C ALA A 25 -18.66 6.72 -22.72
N GLN A 26 -19.68 6.11 -23.33
CA GLN A 26 -19.51 5.31 -24.50
C GLN A 26 -18.93 6.27 -25.55
N PRO A 27 -17.85 5.90 -26.24
CA PRO A 27 -17.34 6.72 -27.32
C PRO A 27 -18.53 7.04 -28.24
N ILE A 28 -18.74 8.32 -28.54
CA ILE A 28 -19.81 8.74 -29.44
C ILE A 28 -19.49 8.13 -30.81
N GLU A 29 -20.05 6.97 -31.09
CA GLU A 29 -19.88 6.32 -32.38
C GLU A 29 -20.66 7.12 -33.42
N PHE A 30 -19.93 7.88 -34.24
CA PHE A 30 -20.51 8.53 -35.41
C PHE A 30 -20.93 7.47 -36.42
N THR A 31 -22.16 6.99 -36.27
CA THR A 31 -22.78 6.05 -37.20
C THR A 31 -22.89 6.66 -38.60
N SER A 32 -22.97 5.83 -39.64
CA SER A 32 -23.15 6.26 -41.04
C SER A 32 -24.31 7.25 -41.23
N THR A 33 -25.32 7.18 -40.36
CA THR A 33 -26.48 8.08 -40.32
C THR A 33 -26.08 9.52 -39.98
N ILE A 34 -25.09 9.72 -39.10
CA ILE A 34 -24.63 11.07 -38.74
C ILE A 34 -23.79 11.66 -39.88
N GLN A 35 -22.93 10.86 -40.54
CA GLN A 35 -22.23 11.28 -41.76
C GLN A 35 -23.22 11.72 -42.86
N SER A 36 -24.25 10.91 -43.12
CA SER A 36 -25.28 11.25 -44.13
C SER A 36 -26.05 12.54 -43.80
N SER A 37 -26.31 12.79 -42.53
CA SER A 37 -26.95 14.04 -42.06
C SER A 37 -26.01 15.24 -42.17
N LEU A 38 -24.72 15.05 -41.96
CA LEU A 38 -23.67 16.07 -42.11
C LEU A 38 -23.50 16.45 -43.58
N ASP A 39 -23.46 15.47 -44.48
CA ASP A 39 -23.37 15.66 -45.94
C ASP A 39 -24.56 16.47 -46.48
N LYS A 40 -25.78 16.15 -46.05
CA LYS A 40 -26.99 16.91 -46.40
C LYS A 40 -26.94 18.34 -45.87
N THR A 41 -26.38 18.54 -44.68
CA THR A 41 -26.21 19.87 -44.07
C THR A 41 -25.18 20.70 -44.84
N MET A 42 -24.08 20.09 -45.27
CA MET A 42 -23.07 20.74 -46.12
C MET A 42 -23.61 21.08 -47.50
N ALA A 43 -24.42 20.20 -48.10
CA ALA A 43 -25.04 20.42 -49.42
C ALA A 43 -26.05 21.58 -49.43
N GLY A 44 -26.71 21.85 -48.29
CA GLY A 44 -27.62 22.98 -48.11
C GLY A 44 -26.96 24.29 -47.66
N ALA A 45 -25.66 24.27 -47.35
CA ALA A 45 -24.93 25.40 -46.80
C ALA A 45 -24.07 26.10 -47.88
N GLY A 46 -23.81 27.41 -47.70
CA GLY A 46 -22.86 28.13 -48.57
C GLY A 46 -21.43 27.57 -48.45
N GLN A 47 -20.63 27.67 -49.51
CA GLN A 47 -19.29 27.04 -49.63
C GLN A 47 -18.38 27.27 -48.40
N SER A 48 -18.36 28.50 -47.87
CA SER A 48 -17.55 28.85 -46.68
C SER A 48 -18.00 28.08 -45.42
N GLN A 49 -19.32 27.94 -45.25
CA GLN A 49 -19.92 27.23 -44.12
C GLN A 49 -19.69 25.72 -44.22
N ALA A 50 -19.82 25.15 -45.43
CA ALA A 50 -19.54 23.74 -45.69
C ALA A 50 -18.06 23.38 -45.39
N ASN A 51 -17.12 24.24 -45.82
CA ASN A 51 -15.70 24.06 -45.52
C ASN A 51 -15.41 24.10 -44.01
N LYS A 52 -16.07 25.00 -43.26
CA LYS A 52 -15.93 25.09 -41.81
C LYS A 52 -16.46 23.84 -41.10
N ILE A 53 -17.63 23.35 -41.51
CA ILE A 53 -18.24 22.11 -40.97
C ILE A 53 -17.30 20.93 -41.21
N ASN A 54 -16.74 20.79 -42.41
CA ASN A 54 -15.81 19.72 -42.74
C ASN A 54 -14.51 19.80 -41.91
N SER A 55 -13.97 21.00 -41.70
CA SER A 55 -12.79 21.21 -40.85
C SER A 55 -13.04 20.80 -39.39
N GLN A 56 -14.16 21.24 -38.82
CA GLN A 56 -14.53 20.91 -37.43
C GLN A 56 -14.81 19.41 -37.28
N TYR A 57 -15.39 18.79 -38.29
CA TYR A 57 -15.60 17.34 -38.31
C TYR A 57 -14.27 16.57 -38.29
N ASN A 58 -13.31 16.96 -39.12
CA ASN A 58 -11.99 16.32 -39.16
C ASN A 58 -11.21 16.53 -37.86
N GLU A 59 -11.29 17.72 -37.28
CA GLU A 59 -10.70 18.03 -35.97
C GLU A 59 -11.31 17.16 -34.86
N PHE A 60 -12.64 17.05 -34.81
CA PHE A 60 -13.33 16.18 -33.86
C PHE A 60 -12.91 14.71 -34.00
N ARG A 61 -12.83 14.19 -35.23
CA ARG A 61 -12.39 12.80 -35.51
C ARG A 61 -10.97 12.54 -35.03
N MET A 62 -10.08 13.51 -35.23
CA MET A 62 -8.71 13.45 -34.73
C MET A 62 -8.68 13.44 -33.20
N LEU A 63 -9.46 14.29 -32.53
CA LEU A 63 -9.56 14.32 -31.08
C LEU A 63 -10.10 12.99 -30.52
N GLN A 64 -11.13 12.42 -31.14
CA GLN A 64 -11.69 11.13 -30.76
C GLN A 64 -10.66 9.98 -30.87
N SER A 65 -9.89 9.96 -31.96
CA SER A 65 -8.81 8.97 -32.11
C SER A 65 -7.74 9.15 -31.04
N GLN A 66 -7.40 10.40 -30.71
CA GLN A 66 -6.42 10.71 -29.68
C GLN A 66 -6.92 10.32 -28.28
N GLU A 67 -8.21 10.51 -27.99
CA GLU A 67 -8.85 10.06 -26.75
C GLU A 67 -8.75 8.54 -26.60
N GLN A 68 -9.11 7.77 -27.64
CA GLN A 68 -8.96 6.32 -27.63
C GLN A 68 -7.51 5.87 -27.42
N ASP A 69 -6.55 6.53 -28.07
CA ASP A 69 -5.12 6.24 -27.88
C ASP A 69 -4.67 6.53 -26.44
N TRP A 70 -5.21 7.59 -25.82
CA TRP A 70 -4.94 7.90 -24.42
C TRP A 70 -5.58 6.89 -23.48
N ASP A 71 -6.82 6.47 -23.72
CA ASP A 71 -7.49 5.44 -22.92
C ASP A 71 -6.71 4.12 -22.94
N VAL A 72 -6.26 3.69 -24.12
CA VAL A 72 -5.42 2.49 -24.25
C VAL A 72 -4.12 2.64 -23.48
N LYS A 73 -3.47 3.81 -23.55
CA LYS A 73 -2.23 4.08 -22.80
C LYS A 73 -2.46 4.13 -21.29
N ILE A 74 -3.55 4.75 -20.84
CA ILE A 74 -3.92 4.86 -19.43
C ILE A 74 -4.18 3.46 -18.88
N ASN A 75 -4.96 2.64 -19.57
CA ASN A 75 -5.24 1.25 -19.16
C ASN A 75 -3.95 0.42 -19.13
N ALA A 76 -3.10 0.53 -20.15
CA ALA A 76 -1.83 -0.20 -20.16
C ALA A 76 -0.87 0.23 -19.05
N LEU A 77 -0.84 1.52 -18.70
CA LEU A 77 -0.06 2.03 -17.56
C LEU A 77 -0.65 1.58 -16.23
N HIS A 78 -1.98 1.60 -16.12
CA HIS A 78 -2.71 1.12 -14.95
C HIS A 78 -2.36 -0.35 -14.65
N ASP A 79 -2.51 -1.23 -15.64
CA ASP A 79 -2.25 -2.68 -15.48
C ASP A 79 -0.79 -2.96 -15.10
N ARG A 80 0.16 -2.28 -15.75
CA ARG A 80 1.59 -2.40 -15.42
C ARG A 80 1.89 -1.93 -14.00
N ASN A 81 1.25 -0.84 -13.56
CA ASN A 81 1.43 -0.32 -12.21
C ASN A 81 0.85 -1.28 -11.18
N GLU A 82 -0.32 -1.88 -11.44
CA GLU A 82 -0.93 -2.87 -10.56
C GLU A 82 -0.06 -4.14 -10.45
N GLU A 83 0.45 -4.65 -11.57
CA GLU A 83 1.38 -5.79 -11.58
C GLU A 83 2.69 -5.49 -10.82
N ALA A 84 3.27 -4.31 -11.04
CA ALA A 84 4.48 -3.88 -10.34
C ALA A 84 4.25 -3.75 -8.83
N LEU A 85 3.11 -3.17 -8.42
CA LEU A 85 2.74 -3.06 -7.00
C LEU A 85 2.53 -4.44 -6.36
N ASN A 86 1.86 -5.36 -7.06
CA ASN A 86 1.66 -6.73 -6.57
C ASN A 86 2.99 -7.47 -6.40
N THR A 87 3.88 -7.36 -7.38
CA THR A 87 5.23 -7.95 -7.33
C THR A 87 6.03 -7.37 -6.15
N LEU A 88 6.02 -6.05 -5.99
CA LEU A 88 6.72 -5.38 -4.89
C LEU A 88 6.17 -5.82 -3.52
N ASN A 89 4.85 -5.95 -3.38
CA ASN A 89 4.22 -6.40 -2.15
C ASN A 89 4.60 -7.86 -1.82
N LEU A 90 4.71 -8.73 -2.81
CA LEU A 90 5.18 -10.11 -2.61
C LEU A 90 6.65 -10.15 -2.16
N GLN A 91 7.52 -9.40 -2.83
CA GLN A 91 8.93 -9.30 -2.46
C GLN A 91 9.11 -8.73 -1.04
N LEU A 92 8.35 -7.70 -0.69
CA LEU A 92 8.37 -7.10 0.65
C LEU A 92 7.98 -8.12 1.72
N LYS A 93 6.89 -8.90 1.49
CA LYS A 93 6.47 -9.97 2.41
C LYS A 93 7.55 -11.04 2.58
N GLN A 94 8.19 -11.47 1.50
CA GLN A 94 9.25 -12.48 1.55
C GLN A 94 10.48 -11.99 2.33
N VAL A 95 10.94 -10.77 2.05
CA VAL A 95 12.09 -10.16 2.73
C VAL A 95 11.80 -9.96 4.22
N ASP A 96 10.59 -9.48 4.55
CA ASP A 96 10.20 -9.28 5.94
C ASP A 96 10.05 -10.61 6.69
N SER A 97 9.48 -11.66 6.06
CA SER A 97 9.43 -13.00 6.65
C SER A 97 10.83 -13.51 6.97
N ALA A 98 11.74 -13.50 6.00
CA ALA A 98 13.10 -14.00 6.18
C ALA A 98 13.86 -13.25 7.29
N LYS A 99 13.65 -11.93 7.42
CA LYS A 99 14.22 -11.14 8.51
C LYS A 99 13.63 -11.51 9.86
N LEU A 100 12.31 -11.70 9.95
CA LEU A 100 11.63 -12.09 11.18
C LEU A 100 12.07 -13.49 11.62
N ASP A 101 12.12 -14.45 10.69
CA ASP A 101 12.56 -15.82 10.96
C ASP A 101 13.99 -15.86 11.48
N LYS A 102 14.89 -15.07 10.89
CA LYS A 102 16.27 -14.93 11.36
C LYS A 102 16.34 -14.35 12.78
N LEU A 103 15.57 -13.31 13.07
CA LEU A 103 15.52 -12.71 14.42
C LEU A 103 14.96 -13.70 15.46
N GLU A 104 13.94 -14.47 15.10
CA GLU A 104 13.36 -15.50 15.95
C GLU A 104 14.36 -16.64 16.23
N ALA A 105 15.07 -17.11 15.20
CA ALA A 105 16.14 -18.10 15.33
C ALA A 105 17.31 -17.59 16.20
N ASP A 106 17.74 -16.34 15.99
CA ASP A 106 18.80 -15.72 16.79
C ASP A 106 18.41 -15.63 18.28
N ILE A 107 17.16 -15.30 18.59
CA ILE A 107 16.65 -15.27 19.97
C ILE A 107 16.66 -16.68 20.57
N ALA A 108 16.16 -17.69 19.83
CA ALA A 108 16.15 -19.07 20.29
C ALA A 108 17.57 -19.59 20.58
N GLN A 109 18.51 -19.35 19.67
CA GLN A 109 19.91 -19.71 19.85
C GLN A 109 20.55 -18.99 21.04
N THR A 110 20.26 -17.69 21.20
CA THR A 110 20.79 -16.89 22.32
C THR A 110 20.25 -17.37 23.66
N ARG A 111 18.96 -17.71 23.73
CA ARG A 111 18.33 -18.29 24.92
C ARG A 111 18.97 -19.64 25.28
N GLU A 112 19.15 -20.52 24.31
CA GLU A 112 19.76 -21.83 24.58
C GLU A 112 21.23 -21.68 25.03
N ARG A 113 21.97 -20.75 24.43
CA ARG A 113 23.35 -20.43 24.84
C ARG A 113 23.45 -19.96 26.30
N TYR A 114 22.51 -19.12 26.75
CA TYR A 114 22.55 -18.58 28.12
C TYR A 114 21.79 -19.42 29.16
N LYS A 115 20.99 -20.39 28.72
CA LYS A 115 20.26 -21.33 29.59
C LYS A 115 21.11 -21.95 30.71
N PRO A 116 22.32 -22.51 30.47
CA PRO A 116 23.12 -23.07 31.55
C PRO A 116 23.46 -22.02 32.61
N LEU A 117 23.94 -20.84 32.20
CA LEU A 117 24.29 -19.73 33.10
C LEU A 117 23.09 -19.28 33.96
N LEU A 118 21.93 -19.08 33.32
CA LEU A 118 20.71 -18.62 33.99
C LEU A 118 20.14 -19.70 34.92
N SER A 119 20.23 -20.97 34.53
CA SER A 119 19.78 -22.11 35.34
C SER A 119 20.67 -22.29 36.58
N GLN A 120 21.98 -22.17 36.43
CA GLN A 120 22.94 -22.26 37.53
C GLN A 120 22.74 -21.12 38.52
N TYR A 121 22.55 -19.89 38.05
CA TYR A 121 22.23 -18.76 38.93
C TYR A 121 20.90 -18.97 39.69
N THR A 122 19.88 -19.53 39.02
CA THR A 122 18.60 -19.86 39.67
C THR A 122 18.76 -20.95 40.73
N ALA A 123 19.51 -22.02 40.42
CA ALA A 123 19.80 -23.10 41.36
C ALA A 123 20.57 -22.59 42.59
N LEU A 124 21.57 -21.74 42.37
CA LEU A 124 22.36 -21.14 43.44
C LEU A 124 21.51 -20.29 44.38
N ASN A 125 20.59 -19.48 43.86
CA ASN A 125 19.65 -18.73 44.69
C ASN A 125 18.73 -19.64 45.52
N LYS A 126 18.26 -20.76 44.96
CA LYS A 126 17.49 -21.76 45.72
C LYS A 126 18.32 -22.38 46.86
N GLN A 127 19.60 -22.68 46.60
CA GLN A 127 20.52 -23.20 47.62
C GLN A 127 20.77 -22.17 48.73
N ILE A 128 20.88 -20.88 48.39
CA ILE A 128 21.00 -19.80 49.39
C ILE A 128 19.77 -19.78 50.31
N GLU A 129 18.55 -19.87 49.74
CA GLU A 129 17.33 -19.92 50.55
C GLU A 129 17.26 -21.16 51.44
N ALA A 130 17.64 -22.33 50.93
CA ALA A 130 17.71 -23.55 51.74
C ALA A 130 18.72 -23.40 52.89
N ALA A 131 19.93 -22.87 52.61
CA ALA A 131 20.97 -22.65 53.61
C ALA A 131 20.52 -21.68 54.73
N LYS A 132 19.70 -20.67 54.41
CA LYS A 132 19.08 -19.78 55.40
C LYS A 132 18.15 -20.53 56.35
N LEU A 133 17.34 -21.45 55.83
CA LEU A 133 16.43 -22.27 56.65
C LEU A 133 17.19 -23.18 57.61
N LEU A 134 18.34 -23.69 57.17
CA LEU A 134 19.25 -24.52 57.98
C LEU A 134 20.10 -23.70 58.98
N LYS A 135 19.94 -22.37 59.05
CA LYS A 135 20.71 -21.45 59.90
C LYS A 135 22.24 -21.53 59.74
N SER A 136 22.73 -22.07 58.63
CA SER A 136 24.17 -22.19 58.35
C SER A 136 24.71 -20.90 57.75
N LYS A 137 25.26 -20.02 58.61
CA LYS A 137 25.74 -18.68 58.22
C LYS A 137 26.91 -18.73 57.23
N ASP A 138 27.88 -19.60 57.48
CA ASP A 138 29.10 -19.69 56.65
C ASP A 138 28.80 -20.25 55.27
N PHE A 139 28.01 -21.33 55.20
CA PHE A 139 27.57 -21.92 53.93
C PHE A 139 26.72 -20.94 53.12
N SER A 140 25.78 -20.24 53.78
CA SER A 140 24.96 -19.21 53.13
C SER A 140 25.79 -18.00 52.67
N GLY A 141 26.90 -17.67 53.36
CA GLY A 141 27.85 -16.64 52.96
C GLY A 141 28.61 -16.99 51.68
N LEU A 142 29.14 -18.21 51.60
CA LEU A 142 29.86 -18.70 50.42
C LEU A 142 28.97 -18.73 49.16
N LEU A 143 27.74 -19.24 49.28
CA LEU A 143 26.81 -19.28 48.15
C LEU A 143 26.41 -17.86 47.68
N ARG A 144 26.27 -16.90 48.61
CA ARG A 144 26.01 -15.49 48.25
C ARG A 144 27.18 -14.87 47.48
N LEU A 145 28.42 -15.16 47.85
CA LEU A 145 29.59 -14.67 47.13
C LEU A 145 29.62 -15.20 45.70
N GLN A 146 29.34 -16.49 45.50
CA GLN A 146 29.20 -17.09 44.17
C GLN A 146 28.07 -16.43 43.36
N ALA A 147 26.92 -16.16 43.98
CA ALA A 147 25.80 -15.52 43.31
C ALA A 147 26.13 -14.06 42.92
N ALA A 148 26.87 -13.35 43.77
CA ALA A 148 27.35 -12.01 43.48
C ALA A 148 28.29 -11.99 42.27
N ALA A 149 29.22 -12.95 42.18
CA ALA A 149 30.11 -13.09 41.02
C ALA A 149 29.35 -13.37 39.71
N MET A 150 28.27 -14.14 39.77
CA MET A 150 27.43 -14.45 38.60
C MET A 150 26.45 -13.33 38.20
N LYS A 151 26.25 -12.32 39.05
CA LYS A 151 25.21 -11.31 38.84
C LYS A 151 25.41 -10.50 37.55
N ILE A 152 26.63 -10.04 37.30
CA ILE A 152 26.98 -9.25 36.12
C ILE A 152 26.78 -10.05 34.82
N PRO A 153 27.36 -11.26 34.64
CA PRO A 153 27.14 -12.03 33.42
C PRO A 153 25.67 -12.42 33.21
N VAL A 154 24.91 -12.68 34.28
CA VAL A 154 23.46 -12.93 34.19
C VAL A 154 22.68 -11.70 33.73
N GLN A 155 23.03 -10.50 34.22
CA GLN A 155 22.41 -9.26 33.78
C GLN A 155 22.71 -8.98 32.31
N LEU A 156 23.95 -9.20 31.86
CA LEU A 156 24.33 -9.06 30.46
C LEU A 156 23.57 -10.05 29.57
N ALA A 157 23.48 -11.32 29.96
CA ALA A 157 22.72 -12.33 29.23
C ALA A 157 21.23 -11.96 29.10
N ARG A 158 20.61 -11.48 30.18
CA ARG A 158 19.21 -11.01 30.16
C ARG A 158 19.02 -9.78 29.30
N LEU A 159 19.98 -8.85 29.33
CA LEU A 159 19.95 -7.64 28.51
C LEU A 159 20.06 -7.98 27.03
N ASP A 160 20.96 -8.89 26.67
CA ASP A 160 21.15 -9.34 25.29
C ASP A 160 19.86 -9.99 24.73
N ILE A 161 19.26 -10.94 25.47
CA ILE A 161 17.97 -11.55 25.11
C ILE A 161 16.90 -10.47 24.91
N ARG A 162 16.75 -9.55 25.88
CA ARG A 162 15.76 -8.47 25.80
C ARG A 162 16.00 -7.54 24.60
N THR A 163 17.26 -7.27 24.27
CA THR A 163 17.62 -6.40 23.15
C THR A 163 17.22 -7.04 21.83
N LYS A 164 17.47 -8.35 21.67
CA LYS A 164 17.03 -9.11 20.49
C LYS A 164 15.51 -9.21 20.39
N GLU A 165 14.81 -9.42 21.50
CA GLU A 165 13.33 -9.40 21.56
C GLU A 165 12.75 -8.04 21.14
N LYS A 166 13.36 -6.93 21.61
CA LYS A 166 12.97 -5.58 21.17
C LYS A 166 13.21 -5.38 19.68
N ALA A 167 14.33 -5.86 19.14
CA ALA A 167 14.60 -5.78 17.70
C ALA A 167 13.54 -6.53 16.88
N LEU A 168 13.11 -7.71 17.33
CA LEU A 168 12.00 -8.45 16.71
C LEU A 168 10.68 -7.67 16.78
N GLN A 169 10.35 -7.07 17.93
CA GLN A 169 9.14 -6.26 18.07
C GLN A 169 9.15 -5.03 17.15
N THR A 170 10.29 -4.34 17.06
CA THR A 170 10.47 -3.20 16.15
C THR A 170 10.31 -3.64 14.70
N ALA A 171 10.92 -4.77 14.31
CA ALA A 171 10.80 -5.32 12.95
C ALA A 171 9.33 -5.64 12.59
N LYS A 172 8.57 -6.28 13.50
CA LYS A 172 7.12 -6.51 13.31
C LYS A 172 6.35 -5.18 13.17
N GLY A 173 6.72 -4.18 13.96
CA GLY A 173 6.13 -2.84 13.89
C GLY A 173 6.44 -2.10 12.58
N THR A 174 7.63 -2.29 12.00
CA THR A 174 7.97 -1.70 10.71
C THR A 174 7.25 -2.40 9.56
N THR A 175 7.16 -3.72 9.55
CA THR A 175 6.44 -4.49 8.52
C THR A 175 4.97 -4.09 8.44
N THR A 176 4.30 -3.95 9.58
CA THR A 176 2.90 -3.52 9.64
C THR A 176 2.71 -2.09 9.14
N LYS A 177 3.63 -1.16 9.43
CA LYS A 177 3.60 0.22 8.91
C LYS A 177 3.85 0.27 7.40
N THR A 178 4.82 -0.48 6.89
CA THR A 178 5.13 -0.50 5.45
C THR A 178 3.98 -1.09 4.65
N THR A 179 3.39 -2.18 5.12
CA THR A 179 2.20 -2.81 4.49
C THR A 179 1.02 -1.83 4.42
N LYS A 180 0.75 -1.06 5.49
CA LYS A 180 -0.31 -0.06 5.49
C LYS A 180 -0.05 1.10 4.52
N LYS A 181 1.21 1.50 4.35
CA LYS A 181 1.58 2.56 3.40
C LYS A 181 1.38 2.12 1.95
N THR A 182 1.77 0.88 1.61
CA THR A 182 1.60 0.37 0.25
C THR A 182 0.14 0.13 -0.09
N SER A 183 -0.69 -0.34 0.86
CA SER A 183 -2.14 -0.46 0.65
C SER A 183 -2.84 0.89 0.46
N HIS A 184 -2.45 1.93 1.21
CA HIS A 184 -3.01 3.27 1.06
C HIS A 184 -2.64 3.92 -0.28
N PHE A 185 -1.46 3.64 -0.81
CA PHE A 185 -1.06 4.13 -2.14
C PHE A 185 -1.91 3.48 -3.25
N SER A 186 -2.25 2.20 -3.10
CA SER A 186 -3.14 1.48 -4.04
C SER A 186 -4.58 1.98 -3.98
N SER A 187 -5.11 2.35 -2.80
CA SER A 187 -6.49 2.84 -2.66
C SER A 187 -6.67 4.35 -2.90
N GLY A 188 -5.59 5.09 -3.14
CA GLY A 188 -5.57 6.56 -3.17
C GLY A 188 -5.77 7.19 -4.54
N HIS A 189 -5.97 6.42 -5.61
CA HIS A 189 -6.30 6.96 -6.93
C HIS A 189 -7.84 7.01 -7.07
N PRO A 190 -8.47 8.18 -6.97
CA PRO A 190 -9.90 8.30 -7.15
C PRO A 190 -10.25 7.92 -8.59
N HIS A 191 -11.21 7.02 -8.71
CA HIS A 191 -11.98 6.78 -9.93
C HIS A 191 -12.45 8.14 -10.47
N GLY A 192 -11.78 8.61 -11.53
CA GLY A 192 -12.17 9.78 -12.32
C GLY A 192 -12.85 9.31 -13.58
#